data_AF-A0A2S5CN71-F1
#
_entry.id   AF-A0A2S5CN71-F1
#
_cell.length_a   1.000
_cell.length_b   1.000
_cell.length_c   1.000
_cell.angle_alpha   90.00
_cell.angle_beta   90.00
_cell.angle_gamma   90.00
#
_symmetry.space_group_name_H-M   'P 1'
#
loop_
_entity.id
_entity.type
_entity.pdbx_description
1 polymer ?
#
loop_
_entity_poly.entity_id
_entity_poly.type
_entity_poly.pdbx_seq_one_letter_code
_entity_poly.pdbx_strand_id
1 'polypeptide(L)'
;MPEKLVIDTNVAISANGVNTHASWACRLACIELLQDCKNRQIAIDKPGLIMDEYQRHLSYAGQPGVGDMFFKYLHDNQYSTHNILMVNITPSDDDRKGFTELPDNHLDMSDRKFLATAVVAKATLVNATDSDWTEQSGLLDDLGITIKQLCPEHSCK
;
A
#
# COMPACT_ATOMS: atom_id res chain seq x y z
N MET A 1 2.85 -5.41 19.73
CA MET A 1 1.94 -5.99 18.70
C MET A 1 2.77 -6.17 17.45
N PRO A 2 2.50 -7.19 16.60
CA PRO A 2 3.20 -7.32 15.33
C PRO A 2 3.01 -6.06 14.48
N GLU A 3 4.03 -5.72 13.68
CA GLU A 3 3.96 -4.61 12.72
C GLU A 3 2.82 -4.87 11.72
N LYS A 4 1.99 -3.85 11.50
CA LYS A 4 0.93 -3.86 10.49
C LYS A 4 1.39 -3.05 9.30
N LEU A 5 1.15 -3.55 8.10
CA LEU A 5 1.56 -2.91 6.87
C LEU A 5 0.34 -2.58 6.01
N VAL A 6 0.32 -1.39 5.43
CA VAL A 6 -0.45 -1.10 4.22
C VAL A 6 0.55 -1.03 3.08
N ILE A 7 0.29 -1.76 2.00
CA ILE A 7 1.19 -1.85 0.86
C ILE A 7 0.64 -0.96 -0.25
N ASP A 8 1.46 -0.13 -0.86
CA ASP A 8 1.09 0.61 -2.06
C ASP A 8 1.11 -0.30 -3.30
N THR A 9 0.26 -0.03 -4.28
CA THR A 9 0.23 -0.75 -5.57
C THR A 9 1.60 -0.75 -6.26
N ASN A 10 2.36 0.35 -6.16
CA ASN A 10 3.66 0.48 -6.81
C ASN A 10 4.69 -0.56 -6.31
N VAL A 11 4.53 -1.11 -5.10
CA VAL A 11 5.38 -2.16 -4.54
C VAL A 11 5.13 -3.47 -5.28
N ALA A 12 3.87 -3.83 -5.49
CA ALA A 12 3.48 -5.04 -6.21
C ALA A 12 3.84 -4.96 -7.70
N ILE A 13 3.62 -3.80 -8.33
CA ILE A 13 4.04 -3.55 -9.72
C ILE A 13 5.56 -3.65 -9.84
N SER A 14 6.31 -3.04 -8.91
CA SER A 14 7.79 -3.09 -8.88
C SER A 14 8.31 -4.53 -8.75
N ALA A 15 7.67 -5.35 -7.90
CA ALA A 15 8.03 -6.76 -7.76
C ALA A 15 7.82 -7.57 -9.05
N ASN A 16 6.72 -7.31 -9.77
CA ASN A 16 6.45 -7.92 -11.07
C ASN A 16 7.47 -7.50 -12.13
N GLY A 17 8.05 -6.29 -12.02
CA GLY A 17 9.08 -5.78 -12.91
C GLY A 17 8.59 -5.47 -14.32
N VAL A 18 7.29 -5.19 -14.47
CA VAL A 18 6.66 -4.85 -15.75
C VAL A 18 6.49 -3.34 -15.82
N ASN A 19 7.13 -2.69 -16.79
CA ASN A 19 7.03 -1.23 -17.02
C ASN A 19 7.40 -0.37 -15.79
N THR A 20 8.42 -0.77 -15.04
CA THR A 20 8.82 -0.08 -13.79
C THR A 20 10.08 0.76 -13.98
N HIS A 21 10.16 1.91 -13.31
CA HIS A 21 11.42 2.67 -13.12
C HIS A 21 12.27 2.15 -11.94
N ALA A 22 11.87 1.02 -11.34
CA ALA A 22 12.57 0.37 -10.24
C ALA A 22 13.96 -0.13 -10.67
N SER A 23 14.99 0.15 -9.85
CA SER A 23 16.27 -0.54 -9.98
C SER A 23 16.15 -2.03 -9.62
N TRP A 24 17.17 -2.83 -9.94
CA TRP A 24 17.21 -4.23 -9.51
C TRP A 24 17.15 -4.40 -7.98
N ALA A 25 17.79 -3.49 -7.23
CA ALA A 25 17.76 -3.51 -5.78
C ALA A 25 16.36 -3.18 -5.24
N CYS A 26 15.72 -2.15 -5.79
CA CYS A 26 14.34 -1.78 -5.49
C CYS A 26 13.37 -2.95 -5.74
N ARG A 27 13.47 -3.59 -6.91
CA ARG A 27 12.66 -4.76 -7.26
C ARG A 27 12.89 -5.91 -6.29
N LEU A 28 14.13 -6.20 -5.94
CA LEU A 28 14.46 -7.27 -5.00
C LEU A 28 13.85 -7.00 -3.61
N ALA A 29 13.96 -5.78 -3.10
CA ALA A 29 13.36 -5.39 -1.83
C ALA A 29 11.82 -5.54 -1.84
N CYS A 30 11.17 -5.20 -2.95
CA CYS A 30 9.74 -5.43 -3.14
C CYS A 30 9.40 -6.92 -3.13
N ILE A 31 10.15 -7.74 -3.86
CA ILE A 31 9.97 -9.20 -3.91
C ILE A 31 10.09 -9.81 -2.50
N GLU A 32 11.16 -9.48 -1.77
CA GLU A 32 11.42 -10.02 -0.44
C GLU A 32 10.30 -9.67 0.55
N LEU A 33 9.82 -8.42 0.51
CA LEU A 33 8.73 -7.98 1.38
C LEU A 33 7.41 -8.72 1.08
N LEU A 34 7.07 -8.86 -0.19
CA LEU A 34 5.81 -9.48 -0.61
C LEU A 34 5.81 -11.02 -0.43
N GLN A 35 6.95 -11.69 -0.59
CA GLN A 35 7.07 -13.13 -0.33
C GLN A 35 6.82 -13.48 1.14
N ASP A 36 7.11 -12.56 2.05
CA ASP A 36 6.92 -12.73 3.49
C ASP A 36 5.55 -12.23 3.99
N CYS A 37 4.62 -11.84 3.09
CA CYS A 37 3.32 -11.28 3.46
C CYS A 37 2.48 -12.21 4.35
N LYS A 38 2.61 -13.53 4.18
CA LYS A 38 1.89 -14.54 4.99
C LYS A 38 2.30 -14.56 6.46
N ASN A 39 3.44 -13.98 6.81
CA ASN A 39 3.94 -13.89 8.18
C ASN A 39 3.75 -12.48 8.77
N ARG A 40 3.09 -11.58 8.03
CA ARG A 40 2.88 -10.17 8.38
C ARG A 40 1.40 -9.89 8.58
N GLN A 41 1.09 -8.81 9.28
CA GLN A 41 -0.28 -8.28 9.30
C GLN A 41 -0.44 -7.26 8.18
N ILE A 42 -1.21 -7.59 7.15
CA ILE A 42 -1.50 -6.69 6.03
C ILE A 42 -2.87 -6.07 6.24
N ALA A 43 -2.95 -4.74 6.25
CA ALA A 43 -4.19 -4.02 6.36
C ALA A 43 -4.72 -3.63 4.96
N ILE A 44 -6.02 -3.82 4.78
CA ILE A 44 -6.77 -3.42 3.58
C ILE A 44 -8.07 -2.73 4.00
N ASP A 45 -8.68 -1.96 3.11
CA ASP A 45 -9.94 -1.29 3.40
C ASP A 45 -11.13 -2.22 3.16
N LYS A 46 -12.12 -2.14 4.05
CA LYS A 46 -13.37 -2.89 3.97
C LYS A 46 -14.25 -2.51 2.77
N PRO A 47 -14.29 -1.23 2.32
CA PRO A 47 -14.98 -0.86 1.08
C PRO A 47 -14.44 -1.55 -0.18
N GLY A 48 -13.19 -2.03 -0.16
CA GLY A 48 -12.56 -2.79 -1.25
C GLY A 48 -11.77 -1.94 -2.25
N LEU A 49 -11.53 -0.66 -1.97
CA LEU A 49 -10.89 0.29 -2.89
C LEU A 49 -9.42 -0.08 -3.18
N ILE A 50 -8.70 -0.64 -2.22
CA ILE A 50 -7.33 -1.15 -2.39
C ILE A 50 -7.32 -2.40 -3.28
N MET A 51 -8.24 -3.34 -3.03
CA MET A 51 -8.36 -4.54 -3.86
C MET A 51 -8.78 -4.19 -5.30
N ASP A 52 -9.64 -3.18 -5.44
CA ASP A 52 -10.05 -2.64 -6.73
C ASP A 52 -8.94 -1.92 -7.49
N GLU A 53 -8.01 -1.30 -6.78
CA GLU A 53 -6.79 -0.76 -7.36
C GLU A 53 -5.87 -1.87 -7.83
N TYR A 54 -5.59 -2.85 -6.97
CA TYR A 54 -4.71 -3.96 -7.30
C TYR A 54 -5.16 -4.74 -8.53
N GLN A 55 -6.46 -5.03 -8.68
CA GLN A 55 -6.94 -5.78 -9.85
C GLN A 55 -6.76 -5.04 -11.18
N ARG A 56 -6.54 -3.72 -11.19
CA ARG A 56 -6.24 -2.95 -12.42
C ARG A 56 -4.83 -3.22 -12.91
N HIS A 57 -3.93 -3.63 -12.02
CA HIS A 57 -2.49 -3.75 -12.29
C HIS A 57 -1.95 -5.17 -12.12
N LEU A 58 -2.66 -6.03 -11.37
CA LEU A 58 -2.22 -7.35 -10.93
C LEU A 58 -3.20 -8.44 -11.37
N SER A 59 -2.71 -9.67 -11.46
CA SER A 59 -3.47 -10.81 -11.96
C SER A 59 -4.08 -11.67 -10.86
N TYR A 60 -5.39 -11.95 -10.94
CA TYR A 60 -6.07 -12.95 -10.10
C TYR A 60 -5.52 -14.37 -10.27
N ALA A 61 -4.79 -14.67 -11.35
CA ALA A 61 -4.13 -15.96 -11.52
C ALA A 61 -2.99 -16.18 -10.51
N GLY A 62 -2.46 -15.11 -9.91
CA GLY A 62 -1.34 -15.18 -8.96
C GLY A 62 0.04 -15.40 -9.61
N GLN A 63 0.11 -15.28 -10.94
CA GLN A 63 1.30 -15.52 -11.75
C GLN A 63 1.30 -14.61 -12.98
N PRO A 64 2.46 -14.31 -13.60
CA PRO A 64 3.80 -14.87 -13.30
C PRO A 64 4.56 -14.16 -12.17
N GLY A 65 4.11 -12.99 -11.72
CA GLY A 65 4.90 -12.14 -10.84
C GLY A 65 4.61 -12.31 -9.34
N VAL A 66 5.55 -11.87 -8.50
CA VAL A 66 5.42 -11.92 -7.03
C VAL A 66 4.32 -10.96 -6.53
N GLY A 67 4.12 -9.83 -7.20
CA GLY A 67 2.98 -8.94 -6.96
C GLY A 67 1.64 -9.62 -7.25
N ASP A 68 1.55 -10.41 -8.33
CA ASP A 68 0.34 -11.19 -8.63
C ASP A 68 0.08 -12.22 -7.54
N MET A 69 1.11 -12.96 -7.13
CA MET A 69 1.03 -13.94 -6.03
C MET A 69 0.53 -13.28 -4.73
N PHE A 70 1.08 -12.11 -4.38
CA PHE A 70 0.63 -11.33 -3.23
C PHE A 70 -0.84 -10.94 -3.33
N PHE A 71 -1.27 -10.41 -4.48
CA PHE A 71 -2.65 -10.02 -4.70
C PHE A 71 -3.60 -11.21 -4.58
N LYS A 72 -3.26 -12.34 -5.20
CA LYS A 72 -4.03 -13.58 -5.06
C LYS A 72 -4.11 -14.05 -3.60
N TYR A 73 -3.00 -13.98 -2.85
CA TYR A 73 -3.00 -14.32 -1.44
C TYR A 73 -3.98 -13.44 -0.65
N LEU A 74 -4.00 -12.12 -0.86
CA LEU A 74 -4.97 -11.24 -0.22
C LEU A 74 -6.41 -11.62 -0.60
N HIS A 75 -6.68 -11.80 -1.89
CA HIS A 75 -8.01 -12.16 -2.37
C HIS A 75 -8.54 -13.45 -1.74
N ASP A 76 -7.71 -14.50 -1.68
CA ASP A 76 -8.09 -15.81 -1.17
C ASP A 76 -8.27 -15.82 0.36
N ASN A 77 -7.62 -14.90 1.10
CA ASN A 77 -7.48 -14.98 2.55
C ASN A 77 -8.12 -13.83 3.35
N GLN A 78 -8.58 -12.76 2.68
CA GLN A 78 -9.08 -11.53 3.32
C GLN A 78 -10.24 -11.75 4.30
N TYR A 79 -11.03 -12.81 4.15
CA TYR A 79 -12.15 -13.16 5.03
C TYR A 79 -11.85 -14.28 6.04
N SER A 80 -10.68 -14.92 5.93
CA SER A 80 -10.44 -16.23 6.55
C SER A 80 -9.27 -16.26 7.53
N THR A 81 -8.37 -15.28 7.48
CA THR A 81 -7.08 -15.35 8.18
C THR A 81 -6.86 -14.21 9.17
N HIS A 82 -6.09 -14.51 10.24
CA HIS A 82 -5.67 -13.51 11.25
C HIS A 82 -4.62 -12.51 10.74
N ASN A 83 -4.09 -12.73 9.53
CA ASN A 83 -2.99 -11.95 8.96
C ASN A 83 -3.48 -10.81 8.07
N ILE A 84 -4.76 -10.82 7.66
CA ILE A 84 -5.34 -9.73 6.89
C ILE A 84 -6.29 -8.95 7.81
N LEU A 85 -6.00 -7.68 8.01
CA LEU A 85 -6.78 -6.77 8.83
C LEU A 85 -7.63 -5.88 7.91
N MET A 86 -8.92 -6.17 7.81
CA MET A 86 -9.87 -5.28 7.14
C MET A 86 -10.27 -4.15 8.09
N VAL A 87 -10.01 -2.90 7.69
CA VAL A 87 -10.42 -1.70 8.43
C VAL A 87 -11.46 -0.90 7.66
N ASN A 88 -12.36 -0.23 8.36
CA ASN A 88 -13.29 0.66 7.70
C ASN A 88 -12.66 2.04 7.53
N ILE A 89 -12.67 2.56 6.30
CA ILE A 89 -12.39 3.96 6.00
C ILE A 89 -13.68 4.62 5.53
N THR A 90 -13.86 5.91 5.82
CA THR A 90 -15.13 6.59 5.63
C THR A 90 -14.97 7.67 4.56
N PRO A 91 -15.61 7.51 3.38
CA PRO A 91 -15.60 8.55 2.35
C PRO A 91 -16.09 9.89 2.91
N SER A 92 -15.44 10.97 2.49
CA SER A 92 -15.80 12.34 2.84
C SER A 92 -16.40 13.04 1.62
N ASP A 93 -17.48 13.80 1.82
CA ASP A 93 -18.03 14.69 0.79
C ASP A 93 -17.12 15.93 0.55
N ASP A 94 -16.11 16.14 1.39
CA ASP A 94 -15.06 17.15 1.19
C ASP A 94 -13.91 16.58 0.33
N ASP A 95 -13.89 16.98 -0.94
CA ASP A 95 -12.90 16.58 -1.94
C ASP A 95 -11.45 16.94 -1.55
N ARG A 96 -11.24 17.88 -0.62
CA ARG A 96 -9.89 18.23 -0.13
C ARG A 96 -9.30 17.15 0.76
N LYS A 97 -10.14 16.25 1.28
CA LYS A 97 -9.75 15.15 2.19
C LYS A 97 -9.84 13.80 1.53
N GLY A 98 -10.92 13.54 0.78
CA GLY A 98 -11.29 12.22 0.24
C GLY A 98 -11.86 11.27 1.30
N PHE A 99 -11.27 11.20 2.48
CA PHE A 99 -11.74 10.39 3.62
C PHE A 99 -11.82 11.21 4.90
N THR A 100 -12.78 10.89 5.78
CA THR A 100 -13.00 11.66 7.02
C THR A 100 -11.84 11.56 8.01
N GLU A 101 -11.08 10.47 7.91
CA GLU A 101 -9.91 10.17 8.72
C GLU A 101 -8.68 11.00 8.32
N LEU A 102 -8.75 11.71 7.19
CA LEU A 102 -7.67 12.53 6.67
C LEU A 102 -7.96 14.02 6.87
N PRO A 103 -6.92 14.84 7.14
CA PRO A 103 -7.01 16.29 7.05
C PRO A 103 -7.00 16.73 5.58
N ASP A 104 -7.18 18.03 5.34
CA ASP A 104 -6.96 18.61 4.02
C ASP A 104 -5.55 18.26 3.54
N ASN A 105 -5.44 17.69 2.34
CA ASN A 105 -4.18 17.18 1.81
C ASN A 105 -4.08 17.37 0.30
N HIS A 106 -2.85 17.29 -0.22
CA HIS A 106 -2.56 17.43 -1.64
C HIS A 106 -2.10 16.11 -2.29
N LEU A 107 -2.22 14.98 -1.57
CA LEU A 107 -1.95 13.65 -2.14
C LEU A 107 -2.87 13.38 -3.33
N ASP A 108 -2.38 12.59 -4.27
CA ASP A 108 -3.21 12.04 -5.34
C ASP A 108 -4.46 11.38 -4.76
N MET A 109 -5.59 11.56 -5.45
CA MET A 109 -6.88 11.04 -4.98
C MET A 109 -6.87 9.52 -4.81
N SER A 110 -6.12 8.81 -5.66
CA SER A 110 -5.97 7.37 -5.61
C SER A 110 -5.14 6.91 -4.41
N ASP A 111 -4.21 7.72 -3.91
CA ASP A 111 -3.33 7.35 -2.79
C ASP A 111 -3.97 7.52 -1.41
N ARG A 112 -4.95 8.42 -1.31
CA ARG A 112 -5.67 8.71 -0.06
C ARG A 112 -6.31 7.48 0.58
N LYS A 113 -6.71 6.47 -0.20
CA LYS A 113 -7.27 5.22 0.32
C LYS A 113 -6.24 4.43 1.13
N PHE A 114 -4.98 4.42 0.69
CA PHE A 114 -3.89 3.77 1.40
C PHE A 114 -3.54 4.52 2.69
N LEU A 115 -3.47 5.85 2.62
CA LEU A 115 -3.22 6.67 3.81
C LEU A 115 -4.33 6.52 4.85
N ALA A 116 -5.60 6.62 4.44
CA ALA A 116 -6.74 6.45 5.35
C ALA A 116 -6.72 5.06 6.01
N THR A 117 -6.42 4.01 5.23
CA THR A 117 -6.28 2.64 5.74
C THR A 117 -5.14 2.56 6.76
N ALA A 118 -4.00 3.19 6.49
CA ALA A 118 -2.85 3.21 7.39
C ALA A 118 -3.16 3.92 8.72
N VAL A 119 -3.86 5.06 8.67
CA VAL A 119 -4.33 5.81 9.84
C VAL A 119 -5.24 4.93 10.72
N VAL A 120 -6.28 4.32 10.14
CA VAL A 120 -7.24 3.51 10.91
C VAL A 120 -6.56 2.25 11.46
N ALA A 121 -5.73 1.59 10.67
CA ALA A 121 -5.04 0.37 11.07
C ALA A 121 -3.90 0.62 12.07
N LYS A 122 -3.40 1.86 12.16
CA LYS A 122 -2.12 2.23 12.79
C LYS A 122 -0.98 1.40 12.20
N ALA A 123 -0.89 1.44 10.87
CA ALA A 123 0.01 0.62 10.08
C ALA A 123 1.13 1.46 9.47
N THR A 124 2.29 0.82 9.26
CA THR A 124 3.36 1.36 8.44
C THR A 124 2.91 1.31 6.98
N LEU A 125 3.00 2.42 6.27
CA LEU A 125 2.73 2.47 4.83
C LEU A 125 4.01 2.11 4.07
N VAL A 126 3.93 1.16 3.14
CA VAL A 126 5.08 0.66 2.39
C VAL A 126 5.01 1.21 0.96
N ASN A 127 6.05 1.93 0.58
CA ASN A 127 6.19 2.56 -0.73
C ASN A 127 7.43 2.03 -1.47
N ALA A 128 7.36 1.97 -2.80
CA ALA A 128 8.49 1.68 -3.67
C ALA A 128 8.90 2.90 -4.50
N THR A 129 8.17 3.22 -5.57
CA THR A 129 8.64 4.18 -6.58
C THR A 129 7.91 5.51 -6.62
N ASP A 130 6.86 5.69 -5.82
CA ASP A 130 6.07 6.92 -5.84
C ASP A 130 6.69 7.99 -4.94
N SER A 131 7.00 9.16 -5.52
CA SER A 131 7.62 10.26 -4.80
C SER A 131 6.64 11.10 -3.99
N ASP A 132 5.33 11.05 -4.29
CA ASP A 132 4.31 11.89 -3.63
C ASP A 132 4.32 11.67 -2.11
N TRP A 133 4.53 10.42 -1.68
CA TRP A 133 4.71 10.06 -0.28
C TRP A 133 5.85 10.81 0.41
N THR A 134 6.99 11.02 -0.26
CA THR A 134 8.12 11.76 0.32
C THR A 134 7.85 13.27 0.31
N GLU A 135 7.23 13.77 -0.75
CA GLU A 135 6.83 15.16 -0.91
C GLU A 135 5.83 15.59 0.18
N GLN A 136 4.97 14.67 0.63
CA GLN A 136 3.98 14.87 1.68
C GLN A 136 4.46 14.42 3.08
N SER A 137 5.77 14.34 3.32
CA SER A 137 6.35 13.94 4.63
C SER A 137 5.77 14.68 5.84
N GLY A 138 5.52 15.99 5.73
CA GLY A 138 4.90 16.76 6.82
C GLY A 138 3.50 16.29 7.21
N LEU A 139 2.66 15.94 6.21
CA LEU A 139 1.33 15.37 6.44
C LEU A 139 1.41 14.03 7.16
N LEU A 140 2.37 13.20 6.77
CA LEU A 140 2.55 11.86 7.35
C LEU A 140 3.01 11.94 8.80
N ASP A 141 3.93 12.87 9.10
CA ASP A 141 4.39 13.14 10.47
C ASP A 141 3.23 13.62 11.36
N ASP A 142 2.40 14.56 10.86
CA ASP A 142 1.22 15.06 11.58
C ASP A 142 0.20 13.95 11.88
N LEU A 143 0.11 12.95 11.00
CA LEU A 143 -0.76 11.78 11.17
C LEU A 143 -0.10 10.63 11.95
N GLY A 144 1.18 10.77 12.30
CA GLY A 144 1.96 9.71 12.96
C GLY A 144 2.14 8.46 12.10
N ILE A 145 2.14 8.60 10.78
CA ILE A 145 2.32 7.51 9.82
C ILE A 145 3.80 7.31 9.53
N THR A 146 4.27 6.09 9.79
CA THR A 146 5.62 5.68 9.38
C THR A 146 5.57 5.21 7.93
N ILE A 147 6.48 5.72 7.10
CA ILE A 147 6.72 5.19 5.76
C ILE A 147 7.94 4.27 5.75
N LYS A 148 7.75 3.10 5.14
CA LYS A 148 8.83 2.19 4.75
C LYS A 148 9.10 2.34 3.26
N GLN A 149 10.11 3.12 2.94
CA GLN A 149 10.60 3.34 1.58
C GLN A 149 11.50 2.17 1.13
N LEU A 150 11.05 1.40 0.15
CA LEU A 150 11.81 0.24 -0.37
C LEU A 150 12.82 0.61 -1.45
N CYS A 151 12.62 1.74 -2.14
CA CYS A 151 13.49 2.19 -3.22
C CYS A 151 14.01 3.59 -2.90
N PRO A 152 15.11 3.70 -2.13
CA PRO A 152 15.62 4.98 -1.65
C PRO A 152 15.94 5.97 -2.76
N GLU A 153 16.31 5.48 -3.94
CA GLU A 153 16.59 6.31 -5.12
C GLU A 153 15.38 7.13 -5.61
N HIS A 154 14.16 6.72 -5.27
CA HIS A 154 12.91 7.41 -5.62
C HIS A 154 12.37 8.30 -4.49
N SER A 155 13.16 8.49 -3.43
CA SER A 155 12.81 9.32 -2.27
C SER A 155 13.67 10.57 -2.13
N CYS A 156 14.33 11.00 -3.22
CA CYS A 156 15.13 12.22 -3.24
C CYS A 156 14.26 13.45 -3.53
N LYS A 157 14.48 14.51 -2.74
CA LYS A 157 14.07 15.89 -3.04
C LYS A 157 14.95 16.50 -4.12
#